data_AF-A0A1I0JQE0-F1
#
_entry.id   AF-A0A1I0JQE0-F1
#
_cell.length_a   1.000
_cell.length_b   1.000
_cell.length_c   1.000
_cell.angle_alpha   90.00
_cell.angle_beta   90.00
_cell.angle_gamma   90.00
#
_symmetry.space_group_name_H-M   'P 1'
#
loop_
_entity.id
_entity.type
_entity.pdbx_description
1 polymer ?
#
loop_
_entity_poly.entity_id
_entity_poly.type
_entity_poly.pdbx_seq_one_letter_code
_entity_poly.pdbx_strand_id
1 'polypeptide(L)'
;MLFDPIKTRFNGFSDAMLKWQLEAQYDPARPMGNVAKSDLSDVISAWLVGLHGEIAPVIRRSLQWIDKAIEVDEAFGPDINGHRTTLHWAKALGEWMDTGWNSEGEWGLARVYEEARWRYEKRPWSTHDIVKTGLDDYMAFAYQAGEHDEGFESGVEMYQRWNGKKEILLSGVLKPQDFGYALCLHRTTLQDFDEDELFRAGRKMLQANLQKTWLGGGQYIRAATWLKIVYWHNDETLTPLQTVLKAYEDMPKVPRPDFVSVG
;
A
#
# COMPACT_ATOMS: atom_id res chain seq x y z
N MET A 1 16.44 -5.71 7.14
CA MET A 1 17.57 -4.79 6.89
C MET A 1 17.05 -3.37 7.08
N LEU A 2 17.88 -2.35 7.25
CA LEU A 2 17.36 -0.97 7.12
C LEU A 2 17.28 -0.63 5.63
N PHE A 3 16.29 0.16 5.22
CA PHE A 3 16.28 0.73 3.88
C PHE A 3 17.54 1.59 3.66
N ASP A 4 18.20 1.39 2.53
CA ASP A 4 19.43 2.09 2.14
C ASP A 4 19.24 2.60 0.70
N PRO A 5 18.94 3.89 0.50
CA PRO A 5 18.63 4.42 -0.83
C PRO A 5 19.85 4.45 -1.75
N ILE A 6 21.07 4.52 -1.21
CA ILE A 6 22.30 4.46 -1.99
C ILE A 6 22.45 3.06 -2.56
N LYS A 7 22.39 2.05 -1.70
CA LYS A 7 22.50 0.65 -2.12
C LYS A 7 21.34 0.25 -3.03
N THR A 8 20.12 0.69 -2.75
CA THR A 8 18.95 0.42 -3.59
C THR A 8 19.14 1.02 -4.99
N ARG A 9 19.65 2.26 -5.11
CA ARG A 9 19.91 2.87 -6.43
C ARG A 9 20.94 2.06 -7.22
N PHE A 10 22.11 1.79 -6.63
CA PHE A 10 23.23 1.18 -7.35
C PHE A 10 23.04 -0.31 -7.63
N ASN A 11 22.38 -1.05 -6.74
CA ASN A 11 22.18 -2.49 -6.91
C ASN A 11 20.84 -2.83 -7.57
N GLY A 12 19.78 -2.08 -7.24
CA GLY A 12 18.44 -2.33 -7.74
C GLY A 12 18.18 -1.72 -9.12
N PHE A 13 18.86 -0.62 -9.46
CA PHE A 13 18.62 0.15 -10.68
C PHE A 13 19.91 0.50 -11.43
N SER A 14 20.80 -0.48 -11.58
CA SER A 14 21.86 -0.38 -12.59
C SER A 14 21.26 -0.17 -13.99
N ASP A 15 22.00 0.45 -14.91
CA ASP A 15 21.53 0.71 -16.29
C ASP A 15 20.94 -0.54 -16.97
N ALA A 16 21.53 -1.71 -16.74
CA ALA A 16 21.05 -2.97 -17.27
C ALA A 16 19.70 -3.39 -16.66
N MET A 17 19.52 -3.21 -15.34
CA MET A 17 18.25 -3.54 -14.65
C MET A 17 17.14 -2.58 -15.05
N LEU A 18 17.44 -1.28 -15.12
CA LEU A 18 16.49 -0.27 -15.57
C LEU A 18 16.07 -0.53 -17.03
N LYS A 19 17.03 -0.82 -17.90
CA LYS A 19 16.74 -1.21 -19.29
C LYS A 19 15.87 -2.46 -19.36
N TRP A 20 16.18 -3.50 -18.57
CA TRP A 20 15.37 -4.72 -18.52
C TRP A 20 13.93 -4.45 -18.08
N GLN A 21 13.71 -3.60 -17.07
CA GLN A 21 12.36 -3.19 -16.66
C GLN A 21 11.64 -2.41 -17.76
N LEU A 22 12.31 -1.47 -18.44
CA LEU A 22 11.71 -0.66 -19.49
C LEU A 22 11.37 -1.48 -20.74
N GLU A 23 12.18 -2.46 -21.10
CA GLU A 23 12.01 -3.30 -22.29
C GLU A 23 11.09 -4.52 -22.05
N ALA A 24 10.63 -4.75 -20.82
CA ALA A 24 9.74 -5.87 -20.50
C ALA A 24 8.48 -5.89 -21.40
N GLN A 25 8.22 -7.05 -22.00
CA GLN A 25 7.08 -7.29 -22.87
C GLN A 25 6.07 -8.23 -22.22
N TYR A 26 4.81 -8.15 -22.67
CA TYR A 26 3.77 -9.06 -22.24
C TYR A 26 4.09 -10.48 -22.71
N ASP A 27 4.06 -11.44 -21.79
CA ASP A 27 4.24 -12.86 -22.08
C ASP A 27 3.00 -13.65 -21.63
N PRO A 28 2.17 -14.17 -22.56
CA PRO A 28 0.96 -14.91 -22.20
C PRO A 28 1.23 -16.21 -21.44
N ALA A 29 2.46 -16.72 -21.43
CA ALA A 29 2.83 -17.93 -20.67
C ALA A 29 3.20 -17.63 -19.22
N ARG A 30 3.18 -16.36 -18.79
CA ARG A 30 3.53 -15.92 -17.44
C ARG A 30 2.33 -15.28 -16.74
N PRO A 31 2.30 -15.30 -15.39
CA PRO A 31 1.31 -14.58 -14.61
C PRO A 31 1.63 -13.07 -14.65
N MET A 32 1.24 -12.43 -15.74
CA MET A 32 1.58 -11.04 -16.03
C MET A 32 0.96 -10.06 -15.05
N GLY A 33 -0.16 -10.39 -14.40
CA GLY A 33 -0.70 -9.59 -13.29
C GLY A 33 0.25 -9.55 -12.09
N ASN A 34 0.79 -10.71 -11.68
CA ASN A 34 1.81 -10.76 -10.63
C ASN A 34 3.13 -10.06 -11.03
N VAL A 35 3.54 -10.16 -12.30
CA VAL A 35 4.69 -9.42 -12.83
C VAL A 35 4.44 -7.91 -12.73
N ALA A 36 3.29 -7.44 -13.21
CA ALA A 36 2.92 -6.03 -13.18
C ALA A 36 2.84 -5.44 -11.77
N LYS A 37 2.31 -6.21 -10.80
CA LYS A 37 2.35 -5.82 -9.39
C LYS A 37 3.79 -5.66 -8.88
N SER A 38 4.70 -6.53 -9.32
CA SER A 38 6.12 -6.43 -8.95
C SER A 38 6.76 -5.20 -9.60
N ASP A 39 6.44 -4.93 -10.86
CA ASP A 39 6.85 -3.71 -11.57
C ASP A 39 6.40 -2.43 -10.83
N LEU A 40 5.15 -2.36 -10.34
CA LEU A 40 4.68 -1.22 -9.55
C LEU A 40 5.44 -1.06 -8.22
N SER A 41 5.78 -2.17 -7.57
CA SER A 41 6.64 -2.16 -6.38
C SER A 41 8.03 -1.60 -6.72
N ASP A 42 8.58 -1.96 -7.87
CA ASP A 42 9.86 -1.43 -8.36
C ASP A 42 9.77 0.05 -8.73
N VAL A 43 8.65 0.51 -9.30
CA VAL A 43 8.42 1.95 -9.56
C VAL A 43 8.49 2.76 -8.26
N ILE A 44 7.81 2.31 -7.19
CA ILE A 44 7.86 2.99 -5.88
C ILE A 44 9.30 3.02 -5.34
N SER A 45 10.03 1.91 -5.48
CA SER A 45 11.43 1.83 -5.09
C SER A 45 12.30 2.80 -5.90
N ALA A 46 12.08 2.90 -7.22
CA ALA A 46 12.76 3.82 -8.13
C ALA A 46 12.48 5.30 -7.77
N TRP A 47 11.23 5.62 -7.40
CA TRP A 47 10.85 6.96 -6.94
C TRP A 47 11.64 7.36 -5.69
N LEU A 48 11.71 6.45 -4.69
CA LEU A 48 12.45 6.69 -3.45
C LEU A 48 13.95 6.94 -3.68
N VAL A 49 14.50 6.48 -4.80
CA VAL A 49 15.90 6.70 -5.15
C VAL A 49 16.11 7.71 -6.26
N GLY A 50 15.10 8.52 -6.62
CA GLY A 50 15.26 9.62 -7.56
C GLY A 50 15.37 9.18 -9.02
N LEU A 51 14.65 8.13 -9.42
CA LEU A 51 14.55 7.63 -10.80
C LEU A 51 13.12 7.74 -11.35
N HIS A 52 12.34 8.70 -10.85
CA HIS A 52 10.92 8.84 -11.16
C HIS A 52 10.66 9.15 -12.63
N GLY A 53 11.53 9.94 -13.29
CA GLY A 53 11.39 10.29 -14.70
C GLY A 53 11.69 9.11 -15.62
N GLU A 54 12.73 8.34 -15.31
CA GLU A 54 13.19 7.21 -16.10
C GLU A 54 12.23 6.03 -16.04
N ILE A 55 11.66 5.74 -14.86
CA ILE A 55 10.78 4.58 -14.66
C ILE A 55 9.32 4.86 -15.02
N ALA A 56 8.93 6.13 -15.22
CA ALA A 56 7.53 6.54 -15.42
C ALA A 56 6.73 5.70 -16.44
N PRO A 57 7.28 5.27 -17.60
CA PRO A 57 6.54 4.48 -18.58
C PRO A 57 6.03 3.12 -18.05
N VAL A 58 6.63 2.58 -16.99
CA VAL A 58 6.28 1.28 -16.42
C VAL A 58 4.87 1.30 -15.82
N ILE A 59 4.41 2.40 -15.23
CA ILE A 59 3.13 2.47 -14.50
C ILE A 59 1.96 2.10 -15.39
N ARG A 60 1.80 2.78 -16.53
CA ARG A 60 0.67 2.53 -17.45
C ARG A 60 0.70 1.14 -18.07
N ARG A 61 1.90 0.64 -18.37
CA ARG A 61 2.08 -0.73 -18.87
C ARG A 61 1.64 -1.76 -17.82
N SER A 62 2.06 -1.57 -16.56
CA SER A 62 1.66 -2.44 -15.46
C SER A 62 0.16 -2.41 -15.23
N LEU A 63 -0.49 -1.24 -15.28
CA LEU A 63 -1.94 -1.13 -15.18
C LEU A 63 -2.66 -1.93 -16.27
N GLN A 64 -2.24 -1.82 -17.53
CA GLN A 64 -2.81 -2.62 -18.63
C GLN A 64 -2.67 -4.12 -18.41
N TRP A 65 -1.55 -4.57 -17.85
CA TRP A 65 -1.32 -5.99 -17.56
C TRP A 65 -2.16 -6.47 -16.37
N ILE A 66 -2.34 -5.62 -15.36
CA ILE A 66 -3.22 -5.91 -14.21
C ILE A 66 -4.69 -5.99 -14.67
N ASP A 67 -5.16 -5.05 -15.47
CA ASP A 67 -6.52 -5.07 -16.01
C ASP A 67 -6.80 -6.37 -16.77
N LYS A 68 -5.88 -6.76 -17.64
CA LYS A 68 -5.99 -8.02 -18.38
C LYS A 68 -5.98 -9.23 -17.44
N ALA A 69 -5.15 -9.22 -16.40
CA ALA A 69 -5.09 -10.31 -15.43
C ALA A 69 -6.39 -10.43 -14.60
N ILE A 70 -7.01 -9.30 -14.26
CA ILE A 70 -8.32 -9.26 -13.59
C ILE A 70 -9.41 -9.79 -14.54
N GLU A 71 -9.43 -9.36 -15.80
CA GLU A 71 -10.42 -9.78 -16.81
C GLU A 71 -10.43 -11.30 -17.01
N VAL A 72 -9.26 -11.92 -17.05
CA VAL A 72 -9.13 -13.38 -17.25
C VAL A 72 -9.13 -14.18 -15.94
N ASP A 73 -9.31 -13.52 -14.80
CA ASP A 73 -9.21 -14.11 -13.46
C ASP A 73 -7.91 -14.93 -13.29
N GLU A 74 -6.77 -14.29 -13.56
CA GLU A 74 -5.44 -14.92 -13.56
C GLU A 74 -5.23 -15.78 -12.31
N ALA A 75 -4.93 -17.06 -12.50
CA ALA A 75 -4.60 -17.94 -11.40
C ALA A 75 -3.08 -17.88 -11.09
N PHE A 76 -2.72 -17.45 -9.90
CA PHE A 76 -1.33 -17.46 -9.44
C PHE A 76 -1.22 -17.80 -7.95
N GLY A 77 -0.22 -18.61 -7.60
CA GLY A 77 0.03 -19.03 -6.22
C GLY A 77 -1.00 -20.01 -5.65
N PRO A 78 -0.87 -20.36 -4.36
CA PRO A 78 -1.71 -21.38 -3.70
C PRO A 78 -3.08 -20.86 -3.25
N ASP A 79 -3.34 -19.56 -3.39
CA ASP A 79 -4.48 -18.86 -2.80
C ASP A 79 -4.99 -17.82 -3.81
N ILE A 80 -6.06 -18.18 -4.52
CA ILE A 80 -6.65 -17.36 -5.59
C ILE A 80 -7.17 -16.02 -5.05
N ASN A 81 -7.73 -16.00 -3.84
CA ASN A 81 -8.24 -14.78 -3.23
C ASN A 81 -7.08 -13.88 -2.83
N GLY A 82 -6.00 -14.43 -2.29
CA GLY A 82 -4.76 -13.67 -2.03
C GLY A 82 -4.16 -13.06 -3.29
N HIS A 83 -4.23 -13.73 -4.44
CA HIS A 83 -3.80 -13.14 -5.71
C HIS A 83 -4.75 -12.04 -6.18
N ARG A 84 -6.06 -12.23 -6.12
CA ARG A 84 -7.05 -11.18 -6.44
C ARG A 84 -6.90 -9.94 -5.55
N THR A 85 -6.73 -10.11 -4.23
CA THR A 85 -6.38 -9.01 -3.31
C THR A 85 -5.15 -8.27 -3.81
N THR A 86 -4.12 -9.00 -4.23
CA THR A 86 -2.87 -8.42 -4.71
C THR A 86 -3.07 -7.63 -6.00
N LEU A 87 -3.87 -8.12 -6.95
CA LEU A 87 -4.16 -7.43 -8.21
C LEU A 87 -4.95 -6.14 -7.97
N HIS A 88 -6.04 -6.20 -7.21
CA HIS A 88 -6.86 -5.03 -6.90
C HIS A 88 -6.12 -4.00 -6.05
N TRP A 89 -5.31 -4.44 -5.08
CA TRP A 89 -4.42 -3.54 -4.33
C TRP A 89 -3.42 -2.84 -5.25
N ALA A 90 -2.75 -3.60 -6.12
CA ALA A 90 -1.78 -3.05 -7.05
C ALA A 90 -2.44 -2.08 -8.04
N LYS A 91 -3.64 -2.40 -8.54
CA LYS A 91 -4.41 -1.53 -9.42
C LYS A 91 -4.79 -0.23 -8.74
N ALA A 92 -5.41 -0.31 -7.56
CA ALA A 92 -5.85 0.87 -6.82
C ALA A 92 -4.70 1.85 -6.52
N LEU A 93 -3.52 1.30 -6.16
CA LEU A 93 -2.33 2.11 -5.93
C LEU A 93 -1.72 2.63 -7.25
N GLY A 94 -1.67 1.81 -8.29
CA GLY A 94 -1.14 2.18 -9.60
C GLY A 94 -1.96 3.28 -10.28
N GLU A 95 -3.28 3.24 -10.18
CA GLU A 95 -4.18 4.29 -10.70
C GLU A 95 -3.98 5.60 -9.96
N TRP A 96 -3.83 5.56 -8.65
CA TRP A 96 -3.43 6.74 -7.87
C TRP A 96 -2.06 7.25 -8.29
N MET A 97 -1.08 6.38 -8.54
CA MET A 97 0.25 6.78 -9.01
C MET A 97 0.24 7.44 -10.40
N ASP A 98 -0.63 6.99 -11.33
CA ASP A 98 -0.73 7.55 -12.69
C ASP A 98 -1.56 8.85 -12.73
N THR A 99 -2.62 8.93 -11.92
CA THR A 99 -3.65 9.96 -12.07
C THR A 99 -3.78 10.92 -10.88
N GLY A 100 -3.26 10.54 -9.71
CA GLY A 100 -3.45 11.26 -8.45
C GLY A 100 -4.79 10.98 -7.76
N TRP A 101 -5.71 10.26 -8.40
CA TRP A 101 -7.06 10.02 -7.86
C TRP A 101 -7.16 8.73 -7.06
N ASN A 102 -8.04 8.74 -6.06
CA ASN A 102 -8.33 7.54 -5.28
C ASN A 102 -9.28 6.60 -6.04
N SER A 103 -8.91 5.33 -6.18
CA SER A 103 -9.75 4.30 -6.79
C SER A 103 -10.50 3.50 -5.73
N GLU A 104 -11.57 4.10 -5.19
CA GLU A 104 -12.35 3.54 -4.07
C GLU A 104 -12.87 2.12 -4.35
N GLY A 105 -13.37 1.87 -5.56
CA GLY A 105 -13.88 0.56 -5.96
C GLY A 105 -12.80 -0.54 -5.96
N GLU A 106 -11.59 -0.22 -6.42
CA GLU A 106 -10.48 -1.17 -6.43
C GLU A 106 -9.97 -1.46 -4.99
N TRP A 107 -9.98 -0.46 -4.11
CA TRP A 107 -9.74 -0.69 -2.67
C TRP A 107 -10.82 -1.56 -2.03
N GLY A 108 -12.09 -1.33 -2.38
CA GLY A 108 -13.23 -2.13 -1.93
C GLY A 108 -13.09 -3.60 -2.36
N LEU A 109 -12.72 -3.86 -3.61
CA LEU A 109 -12.47 -5.21 -4.12
C LEU A 109 -11.29 -5.87 -3.42
N ALA A 110 -10.17 -5.15 -3.19
CA ALA A 110 -9.04 -5.67 -2.43
C ALA A 110 -9.44 -6.09 -1.01
N ARG A 111 -10.27 -5.28 -0.32
CA ARG A 111 -10.85 -5.60 1.00
C ARG A 111 -11.70 -6.88 0.96
N VAL A 112 -12.62 -6.99 0.01
CA VAL A 112 -13.52 -8.14 -0.13
C VAL A 112 -12.72 -9.43 -0.36
N TYR A 113 -11.71 -9.40 -1.23
CA TYR A 113 -10.87 -10.56 -1.48
C TYR A 113 -9.95 -10.90 -0.31
N GLU A 114 -9.47 -9.91 0.46
CA GLU A 114 -8.68 -10.18 1.66
C GLU A 114 -9.53 -10.88 2.73
N GLU A 115 -10.80 -10.51 2.89
CA GLU A 115 -11.71 -11.27 3.75
C GLU A 115 -11.98 -12.68 3.21
N ALA A 116 -12.25 -12.81 1.90
CA ALA A 116 -12.50 -14.11 1.26
C ALA A 116 -11.29 -15.05 1.37
N ARG A 117 -10.08 -14.49 1.36
CA ARG A 117 -8.82 -15.20 1.59
C ARG A 117 -8.74 -15.84 2.98
N TRP A 118 -9.17 -15.14 4.02
CA TRP A 118 -9.13 -15.69 5.39
C TRP A 118 -10.02 -16.92 5.55
N ARG A 119 -11.09 -17.00 4.75
CA ARG A 119 -12.07 -18.10 4.75
C ARG A 119 -11.82 -19.13 3.65
N TYR A 120 -10.70 -19.04 2.93
CA TYR A 120 -10.43 -19.93 1.80
C TYR A 120 -10.30 -21.39 2.28
N GLU A 121 -11.21 -22.26 1.87
CA GLU A 121 -11.36 -23.61 2.43
C GLU A 121 -10.08 -24.46 2.39
N LYS A 122 -9.26 -24.31 1.34
CA LYS A 122 -8.02 -25.08 1.20
C LYS A 122 -6.93 -24.60 2.17
N ARG A 123 -7.00 -23.35 2.64
CA ARG A 123 -6.00 -22.73 3.50
C ARG A 123 -6.62 -21.59 4.33
N PRO A 124 -7.53 -21.92 5.27
CA PRO A 124 -8.14 -20.91 6.10
C PRO A 124 -7.08 -20.29 7.02
N TRP A 125 -7.20 -19.00 7.25
CA TRP A 125 -6.30 -18.30 8.17
C TRP A 125 -6.70 -18.61 9.60
N SER A 126 -5.70 -18.77 10.48
CA SER A 126 -5.98 -18.81 11.91
C SER A 126 -6.40 -17.42 12.40
N THR A 127 -7.17 -17.36 13.49
CA THR A 127 -7.48 -16.08 14.17
C THR A 127 -6.23 -15.27 14.46
N HIS A 128 -5.14 -15.95 14.85
CA HIS A 128 -3.85 -15.31 15.10
C HIS A 128 -3.28 -14.67 13.81
N ASP A 129 -3.36 -15.32 12.66
CA ASP A 129 -2.84 -14.77 11.40
C ASP A 129 -3.66 -13.55 10.94
N ILE A 130 -4.99 -13.61 11.10
CA ILE A 130 -5.90 -12.51 10.80
C ILE A 130 -5.54 -11.29 11.67
N VAL A 131 -5.49 -11.48 12.99
CA VAL A 131 -5.21 -10.39 13.96
C VAL A 131 -3.77 -9.87 13.84
N LYS A 132 -2.81 -10.72 13.48
CA LYS A 132 -1.40 -10.32 13.43
C LYS A 132 -1.00 -9.68 12.12
N THR A 133 -1.63 -10.07 11.01
CA THR A 133 -1.15 -9.73 9.66
C THR A 133 -2.27 -9.27 8.74
N GLY A 134 -3.41 -9.96 8.72
CA GLY A 134 -4.49 -9.69 7.77
C GLY A 134 -5.17 -8.34 8.02
N LEU A 135 -5.44 -8.02 9.29
CA LEU A 135 -6.11 -6.79 9.67
C LEU A 135 -5.34 -5.52 9.30
N ASP A 136 -4.00 -5.54 9.29
CA ASP A 136 -3.22 -4.37 8.90
C ASP A 136 -3.54 -3.95 7.46
N ASP A 137 -3.59 -4.92 6.52
CA ASP A 137 -3.91 -4.63 5.12
C ASP A 137 -5.41 -4.36 4.94
N TYR A 138 -6.28 -5.14 5.60
CA TYR A 138 -7.74 -4.93 5.53
C TYR A 138 -8.12 -3.52 5.94
N MET A 139 -7.56 -2.99 7.04
CA MET A 139 -7.90 -1.65 7.52
C MET A 139 -7.42 -0.56 6.56
N ALA A 140 -6.29 -0.77 5.88
CA ALA A 140 -5.83 0.16 4.83
C ALA A 140 -6.77 0.17 3.61
N PHE A 141 -7.31 -1.00 3.23
CA PHE A 141 -8.25 -1.12 2.13
C PHE A 141 -9.62 -0.53 2.49
N ALA A 142 -10.13 -0.85 3.69
CA ALA A 142 -11.39 -0.33 4.20
C ALA A 142 -11.42 1.19 4.26
N TYR A 143 -10.38 1.82 4.81
CA TYR A 143 -10.31 3.28 4.88
C TYR A 143 -10.26 3.94 3.50
N GLN A 144 -9.51 3.37 2.55
CA GLN A 144 -9.40 3.96 1.21
C GLN A 144 -10.55 3.62 0.27
N ALA A 145 -11.34 2.59 0.57
CA ALA A 145 -12.63 2.37 -0.09
C ALA A 145 -13.63 3.48 0.26
N GLY A 146 -13.47 4.14 1.42
CA GLY A 146 -14.27 5.31 1.77
C GLY A 146 -15.74 4.97 1.96
N GLU A 147 -16.63 5.78 1.39
CA GLU A 147 -18.07 5.54 1.40
C GLU A 147 -18.48 4.43 0.40
N HIS A 148 -17.65 4.12 -0.60
CA HIS A 148 -17.91 3.04 -1.53
C HIS A 148 -17.96 1.70 -0.80
N ASP A 149 -19.04 0.94 -1.02
CA ASP A 149 -19.32 -0.34 -0.35
C ASP A 149 -19.17 -0.28 1.18
N GLU A 150 -19.54 0.85 1.81
CA GLU A 150 -19.52 1.04 3.27
C GLU A 150 -18.13 0.74 3.85
N GLY A 151 -17.07 1.23 3.18
CA GLY A 151 -15.68 0.92 3.52
C GLY A 151 -15.32 1.30 4.96
N PHE A 152 -15.72 2.49 5.41
CA PHE A 152 -15.46 2.93 6.79
C PHE A 152 -16.19 2.06 7.82
N GLU A 153 -17.48 1.80 7.64
CA GLU A 153 -18.31 0.97 8.52
C GLU A 153 -17.80 -0.47 8.56
N SER A 154 -17.45 -1.04 7.39
CA SER A 154 -16.84 -2.36 7.27
C SER A 154 -15.52 -2.44 8.04
N GLY A 155 -14.71 -1.39 8.01
CA GLY A 155 -13.48 -1.28 8.80
C GLY A 155 -13.75 -1.33 10.30
N VAL A 156 -14.76 -0.58 10.78
CA VAL A 156 -15.17 -0.58 12.20
C VAL A 156 -15.66 -1.97 12.62
N GLU A 157 -16.58 -2.56 11.85
CA GLU A 157 -17.15 -3.87 12.16
C GLU A 157 -16.06 -4.95 12.19
N MET A 158 -15.21 -5.01 11.16
CA MET A 158 -14.19 -6.05 11.06
C MET A 158 -13.15 -5.94 12.16
N TYR A 159 -12.69 -4.73 12.49
CA TYR A 159 -11.76 -4.53 13.60
C TYR A 159 -12.38 -5.00 14.92
N GLN A 160 -13.61 -4.57 15.22
CA GLN A 160 -14.28 -4.91 16.49
C GLN A 160 -14.60 -6.41 16.59
N ARG A 161 -14.89 -7.08 15.48
CA ARG A 161 -15.11 -8.53 15.45
C ARG A 161 -13.91 -9.31 15.98
N TRP A 162 -12.70 -8.87 15.66
CA TRP A 162 -11.47 -9.61 15.98
C TRP A 162 -10.73 -9.09 17.22
N ASN A 163 -10.81 -7.79 17.50
CA ASN A 163 -10.12 -7.15 18.62
C ASN A 163 -11.05 -6.70 19.77
N GLY A 164 -12.37 -6.80 19.57
CA GLY A 164 -13.38 -6.22 20.46
C GLY A 164 -13.51 -4.71 20.30
N LYS A 165 -14.59 -4.14 20.84
CA LYS A 165 -14.76 -2.69 20.92
C LYS A 165 -13.73 -2.11 21.89
N LYS A 166 -12.93 -1.17 21.40
CA LYS A 166 -11.87 -0.51 22.17
C LYS A 166 -11.84 0.97 21.87
N GLU A 167 -11.62 1.77 22.91
CA GLU A 167 -11.32 3.20 22.79
C GLU A 167 -9.87 3.39 22.33
N ILE A 168 -9.66 4.21 21.30
CA ILE A 168 -8.32 4.49 20.77
C ILE A 168 -7.75 5.75 21.41
N LEU A 169 -6.50 5.64 21.86
CA LEU A 169 -5.71 6.76 22.37
C LEU A 169 -4.59 7.09 21.39
N LEU A 170 -4.61 8.29 20.80
CA LEU A 170 -3.65 8.73 19.76
C LEU A 170 -2.26 9.12 20.31
N SER A 171 -2.08 9.13 21.63
CA SER A 171 -0.83 9.53 22.28
C SER A 171 0.31 8.54 22.06
N GLY A 172 0.00 7.25 21.91
CA GLY A 172 0.98 6.16 21.71
C GLY A 172 1.42 5.93 20.26
N VAL A 173 2.26 4.90 20.06
CA VAL A 173 2.58 4.37 18.73
C VAL A 173 1.56 3.28 18.41
N LEU A 174 0.68 3.55 17.45
CA LEU A 174 -0.37 2.62 17.02
C LEU A 174 0.18 1.59 16.03
N LYS A 175 -0.38 0.38 16.06
CA LYS A 175 -0.23 -0.58 14.96
C LYS A 175 -1.02 -0.09 13.73
N PRO A 176 -0.68 -0.53 12.51
CA PRO A 176 -1.41 -0.13 11.31
C PRO A 176 -2.92 -0.39 11.42
N GLN A 177 -3.35 -1.58 11.86
CA GLN A 177 -4.77 -1.87 12.11
C GLN A 177 -5.45 -0.95 13.14
N ASP A 178 -4.74 -0.54 14.20
CA ASP A 178 -5.30 0.31 15.26
C ASP A 178 -5.45 1.75 14.76
N PHE A 179 -4.51 2.22 13.94
CA PHE A 179 -4.58 3.52 13.30
C PHE A 179 -5.66 3.57 12.23
N GLY A 180 -5.76 2.55 11.36
CA GLY A 180 -6.85 2.44 10.38
C GLY A 180 -8.22 2.39 11.06
N TYR A 181 -8.34 1.74 12.22
CA TYR A 181 -9.58 1.74 12.99
C TYR A 181 -9.92 3.13 13.56
N ALA A 182 -8.94 3.86 14.08
CA ALA A 182 -9.14 5.25 14.52
C ALA A 182 -9.67 6.14 13.37
N LEU A 183 -9.11 5.98 12.18
CA LEU A 183 -9.55 6.69 10.99
C LEU A 183 -11.00 6.35 10.61
N CYS A 184 -11.37 5.07 10.60
CA CYS A 184 -12.76 4.67 10.32
C CYS A 184 -13.73 5.17 11.41
N LEU A 185 -13.36 5.12 12.70
CA LEU A 185 -14.18 5.68 13.78
C LEU A 185 -14.41 7.18 13.61
N HIS A 186 -13.37 7.91 13.21
CA HIS A 186 -13.45 9.34 12.92
C HIS A 186 -14.42 9.63 11.78
N ARG A 187 -14.26 8.93 10.65
CA ARG A 187 -15.08 9.14 9.45
C ARG A 187 -16.54 8.76 9.67
N THR A 188 -16.81 7.75 10.50
CA THR A 188 -18.18 7.33 10.87
C THR A 188 -18.78 8.13 12.02
N THR A 189 -18.07 9.15 12.57
CA THR A 189 -18.50 9.96 13.72
C THR A 189 -18.77 9.16 15.00
N LEU A 190 -18.32 7.90 15.06
CA LEU A 190 -18.44 7.05 16.25
C LEU A 190 -17.45 7.47 17.35
N GLN A 191 -16.35 8.10 16.96
CA GLN A 191 -15.44 8.79 17.86
C GLN A 191 -14.74 9.91 17.09
N ASP A 192 -14.95 11.16 17.51
CA ASP A 192 -14.29 12.31 16.90
C ASP A 192 -12.88 12.47 17.43
N PHE A 193 -11.93 12.68 16.53
CA PHE A 193 -10.54 12.98 16.84
C PHE A 193 -10.14 14.31 16.19
N ASP A 194 -9.17 14.98 16.79
CA ASP A 194 -8.52 16.12 16.16
C ASP A 194 -7.68 15.66 14.95
N GLU A 195 -7.82 16.34 13.81
CA GLU A 195 -7.14 15.95 12.57
C GLU A 195 -5.62 16.03 12.71
N ASP A 196 -5.10 17.05 13.41
CA ASP A 196 -3.66 17.16 13.66
C ASP A 196 -3.15 16.05 14.58
N GLU A 197 -3.95 15.62 15.57
CA GLU A 197 -3.64 14.45 16.40
C GLU A 197 -3.61 13.15 15.59
N LEU A 198 -4.58 12.94 14.68
CA LEU A 198 -4.60 11.79 13.78
C LEU A 198 -3.36 11.78 12.87
N PHE A 199 -3.03 12.93 12.28
CA PHE A 199 -1.84 13.06 11.44
C PHE A 199 -0.56 12.73 12.23
N ARG A 200 -0.40 13.28 13.44
CA ARG A 200 0.73 12.95 14.33
C ARG A 200 0.78 11.47 14.70
N ALA A 201 -0.36 10.84 14.97
CA ALA A 201 -0.43 9.40 15.27
C ALA A 201 -0.04 8.55 14.05
N GLY A 202 -0.52 8.93 12.87
CA GLY A 202 -0.15 8.30 11.59
C GLY A 202 1.35 8.37 11.34
N ARG A 203 1.97 9.53 11.53
CA ARG A 203 3.43 9.68 11.42
C ARG A 203 4.22 8.82 12.40
N LYS A 204 3.79 8.71 13.67
CA LYS A 204 4.41 7.77 14.64
C LYS A 204 4.30 6.33 14.16
N MET A 205 3.15 5.93 13.61
CA MET A 205 2.96 4.60 13.03
C MET A 205 3.90 4.38 11.83
N LEU A 206 4.03 5.35 10.93
CA LEU A 206 4.98 5.29 9.81
C LEU A 206 6.42 5.12 10.29
N GLN A 207 6.85 5.91 11.28
CA GLN A 207 8.21 5.83 11.85
C GLN A 207 8.54 4.46 12.44
N ALA A 208 7.55 3.78 13.02
CA ALA A 208 7.72 2.44 13.57
C ALA A 208 7.89 1.35 12.49
N ASN A 209 7.41 1.58 11.26
CA ASN A 209 7.27 0.53 10.25
C ASN A 209 8.08 0.75 8.96
N LEU A 210 8.20 1.98 8.46
CA LEU A 210 8.77 2.28 7.14
C LEU A 210 10.18 1.73 6.98
N GLN A 211 11.09 2.13 7.88
CA GLN A 211 12.52 1.97 7.65
C GLN A 211 12.99 0.51 7.62
N LYS A 212 12.52 -0.30 8.56
CA LYS A 212 13.01 -1.67 8.77
C LYS A 212 12.04 -2.72 8.22
N THR A 213 10.74 -2.53 8.47
CA THR A 213 9.73 -3.56 8.22
C THR A 213 9.24 -3.49 6.78
N TRP A 214 8.85 -2.30 6.32
CA TRP A 214 8.27 -2.14 4.99
C TRP A 214 9.34 -1.94 3.93
N LEU A 215 10.00 -0.77 3.87
CA LEU A 215 11.00 -0.48 2.84
C LEU A 215 12.24 -1.37 2.99
N GLY A 216 12.76 -1.50 4.22
CA GLY A 216 13.88 -2.41 4.51
C GLY A 216 13.57 -3.91 4.35
N GLY A 217 12.28 -4.25 4.17
CA GLY A 217 11.78 -5.59 3.88
C GLY A 217 11.23 -5.77 2.45
N GLY A 218 11.35 -4.75 1.58
CA GLY A 218 10.88 -4.80 0.19
C GLY A 218 9.37 -4.67 0.00
N GLN A 219 8.61 -4.26 1.01
CA GLN A 219 7.15 -4.10 0.98
C GLN A 219 6.77 -2.69 0.51
N TYR A 220 7.25 -2.31 -0.68
CA TYR A 220 7.10 -0.93 -1.20
C TYR A 220 5.64 -0.52 -1.41
N ILE A 221 4.80 -1.42 -1.94
CA ILE A 221 3.36 -1.19 -2.09
C ILE A 221 2.70 -0.89 -0.74
N ARG A 222 3.02 -1.66 0.31
CA ARG A 222 2.48 -1.43 1.66
C ARG A 222 2.97 -0.09 2.23
N ALA A 223 4.24 0.24 2.07
CA ALA A 223 4.77 1.53 2.49
C ALA A 223 4.04 2.70 1.80
N ALA A 224 3.91 2.66 0.48
CA ALA A 224 3.22 3.70 -0.29
C ALA A 224 1.73 3.82 0.07
N THR A 225 1.07 2.69 0.34
CA THR A 225 -0.33 2.67 0.80
C THR A 225 -0.50 3.46 2.09
N TRP A 226 0.33 3.20 3.11
CA TRP A 226 0.23 3.91 4.37
C TRP A 226 0.74 5.36 4.30
N LEU A 227 1.71 5.65 3.45
CA LEU A 227 2.12 7.03 3.16
C LEU A 227 0.98 7.84 2.54
N LYS A 228 0.24 7.24 1.59
CA LYS A 228 -0.95 7.84 1.01
C LYS A 228 -2.03 8.10 2.07
N ILE A 229 -2.31 7.12 2.94
CA ILE A 229 -3.27 7.27 4.04
C ILE A 229 -2.90 8.43 4.97
N VAL A 230 -1.62 8.59 5.33
CA VAL A 230 -1.20 9.62 6.29
C VAL A 230 -1.01 10.98 5.66
N TYR A 231 -0.40 11.07 4.47
CA TYR A 231 -0.03 12.34 3.85
C TYR A 231 -1.03 12.81 2.79
N TRP A 232 -1.40 11.97 1.83
CA TRP A 232 -2.26 12.39 0.72
C TRP A 232 -3.70 12.64 1.17
N HIS A 233 -4.27 11.78 2.03
CA HIS A 233 -5.61 12.02 2.58
C HIS A 233 -5.67 13.19 3.59
N ASN A 234 -4.51 13.68 4.05
CA ASN A 234 -4.42 14.90 4.87
C ASN A 234 -4.22 16.16 4.00
N ASP A 235 -3.55 16.01 2.86
CA ASP A 235 -3.27 17.08 1.91
C ASP A 235 -3.31 16.53 0.48
N GLU A 236 -4.49 16.58 -0.13
CA GLU A 236 -4.72 16.07 -1.49
C GLU A 236 -4.04 16.92 -2.58
N THR A 237 -3.40 18.05 -2.21
CA THR A 237 -2.57 18.83 -3.15
C THR A 237 -1.23 18.16 -3.44
N LEU A 238 -0.81 17.19 -2.61
CA LEU A 238 0.40 16.41 -2.84
C LEU A 238 0.24 15.49 -4.05
N THR A 239 1.21 15.54 -4.95
CA THR A 239 1.32 14.51 -6.00
C THR A 239 1.68 13.14 -5.41
N PRO A 240 1.43 12.03 -6.14
CA PRO A 240 1.85 10.70 -5.71
C PRO A 240 3.36 10.60 -5.43
N LEU A 241 4.18 11.21 -6.28
CA LEU A 241 5.63 11.25 -6.08
C LEU A 241 5.99 11.99 -4.78
N GLN A 242 5.46 13.20 -4.58
CA GLN A 242 5.70 13.97 -3.35
C GLN A 242 5.26 13.19 -2.11
N THR A 243 4.10 12.54 -2.15
CA THR A 243 3.58 11.68 -1.09
C THR A 243 4.53 10.52 -0.77
N VAL A 244 5.03 9.79 -1.78
CA VAL A 244 5.99 8.70 -1.55
C VAL A 244 7.30 9.24 -0.96
N LEU A 245 7.77 10.41 -1.39
CA LEU A 245 9.00 11.02 -0.88
C LEU A 245 8.88 11.55 0.55
N LYS A 246 7.66 11.70 1.09
CA LYS A 246 7.44 11.95 2.53
C LYS A 246 7.96 10.83 3.42
N ALA A 247 8.25 9.64 2.88
CA ALA A 247 8.92 8.57 3.62
C ALA A 247 10.20 9.02 4.34
N TYR A 248 10.97 9.95 3.75
CA TYR A 248 12.19 10.48 4.37
C TYR A 248 11.92 11.34 5.63
N GLU A 249 10.72 11.91 5.79
CA GLU A 249 10.34 12.65 6.99
C GLU A 249 10.07 11.72 8.18
N ASP A 250 9.84 10.44 7.92
CA ASP A 250 9.51 9.43 8.93
C ASP A 250 10.53 8.28 8.99
N MET A 251 11.69 8.43 8.35
CA MET A 251 12.83 7.52 8.48
C MET A 251 14.06 8.26 9.06
N PRO A 252 14.08 8.60 10.36
CA PRO A 252 15.11 9.48 10.93
C PRO A 252 16.55 8.97 10.83
N LYS A 253 16.77 7.68 10.55
CA LYS A 253 18.11 7.09 10.37
C LYS A 253 18.47 6.86 8.91
N VAL A 254 17.63 7.30 7.97
CA VAL A 254 17.89 7.20 6.53
C VAL A 254 17.88 8.61 5.97
N PRO A 255 19.05 9.26 5.85
CA PRO A 255 19.12 10.58 5.26
C PRO A 255 18.66 10.52 3.80
N ARG A 256 17.94 11.55 3.38
CA ARG A 256 17.55 11.72 1.98
C ARG A 256 18.80 12.03 1.14
N PRO A 257 19.11 11.23 0.10
CA PRO A 257 20.25 11.52 -0.75
C PRO A 257 20.02 12.74 -1.65
N ASP A 258 21.11 13.43 -2.03
CA ASP A 258 21.07 14.64 -2.87
C ASP A 258 20.45 14.41 -4.25
N PHE A 259 20.57 13.18 -4.79
CA PHE A 259 19.96 12.81 -6.08
C PHE A 259 18.44 12.64 -6.01
N VAL A 260 17.84 12.71 -4.82
CA VAL A 260 16.38 12.66 -4.64
C VAL A 260 15.85 14.08 -4.51
N SER A 261 15.57 14.75 -5.63
CA SER A 261 14.95 16.08 -5.65
C SER A 261 13.45 16.02 -5.31
N VAL A 262 12.92 17.09 -4.71
CA VAL A 262 11.46 17.28 -4.63
C VAL A 262 11.05 17.80 -6.00
N GLY A 263 10.28 17.00 -6.74
CA GLY A 263 9.62 17.48 -7.96
C GLY A 263 8.59 18.56 -7.62
#